data_AF-A0A961ZZY4-F1
#
_entry.id   AF-A0A961ZZY4-F1
#
_cell.length_a   1.000
_cell.length_b   1.000
_cell.length_c   1.000
_cell.angle_alpha   90.00
_cell.angle_beta   90.00
_cell.angle_gamma   90.00
#
_symmetry.space_group_name_H-M   'P 1'
#
loop_
_entity.id
_entity.type
_entity.pdbx_description
1 polymer ?
#
loop_
_entity_poly.entity_id
_entity_poly.type
_entity_poly.pdbx_seq_one_letter_code
_entity_poly.pdbx_strand_id
1 'polypeptide(L)'
;MAENISYRVFVVSAACLLAVGVAGCGGEEKKTSDVPVVQGIYTTASDCADAGHLTYDTCSDLIASAVEAHEKDAPTYTELRFCEAKEGDGKCEFTANDKIRPKLLAFLIATGNPPTSIPLYAHAQGDRGFRDLAGKVYMHANDKLVFSEHAVTVFERNAARQYRR
;
A
#
# COMPACT_ATOMS: atom_id res chain seq x y z
N MET A 1 33.41 47.16 8.19
CA MET A 1 34.63 47.48 8.94
C MET A 1 35.44 46.21 9.02
N ALA A 2 36.61 46.23 8.38
CA ALA A 2 37.60 45.14 8.36
C ALA A 2 38.39 45.12 9.68
N GLU A 3 39.33 44.17 9.80
CA GLU A 3 40.40 43.98 10.81
C GLU A 3 40.21 42.69 11.65
N ASN A 4 41.19 41.79 11.86
CA ASN A 4 42.60 41.73 11.49
C ASN A 4 43.08 40.26 11.49
N ILE A 5 43.95 39.93 10.54
CA ILE A 5 44.71 38.69 10.48
C ILE A 5 45.99 38.88 11.30
N SER A 6 46.33 37.94 12.19
CA SER A 6 47.68 37.85 12.76
C SER A 6 48.13 36.39 12.85
N TYR A 7 49.04 36.03 11.94
CA TYR A 7 49.74 34.75 11.91
C TYR A 7 50.90 34.80 12.90
N ARG A 8 51.00 33.80 13.77
CA ARG A 8 52.28 33.42 14.38
C ARG A 8 52.60 31.98 13.99
N VAL A 9 53.50 31.88 13.02
CA VAL A 9 54.27 30.70 12.67
C VAL A 9 55.13 30.32 13.87
N PHE A 10 54.99 29.09 14.36
CA PHE A 10 56.05 28.43 15.12
C PHE A 10 56.35 27.07 14.51
N VAL A 11 57.65 26.86 14.35
CA VAL A 11 58.33 25.89 13.50
C VAL A 11 58.44 24.53 14.21
N VAL A 12 58.06 23.48 13.47
CA VAL A 12 58.65 22.13 13.36
C VAL A 12 59.08 21.42 14.66
N SER A 13 58.45 20.27 14.90
CA SER A 13 59.13 19.11 15.49
C SER A 13 58.58 17.84 14.83
N ALA A 14 59.44 17.21 14.04
CA ALA A 14 59.21 15.90 13.46
C ALA A 14 59.47 14.81 14.51
N ALA A 15 58.50 13.93 14.72
CA ALA A 15 58.73 12.63 15.36
C ALA A 15 57.83 11.59 14.68
N CYS A 16 58.43 10.75 13.84
CA CYS A 16 57.80 9.53 13.34
C CYS A 16 57.78 8.49 14.45
N LEU A 17 56.59 8.04 14.85
CA LEU A 17 56.40 6.73 15.50
C LEU A 17 55.18 6.06 14.87
N LEU A 18 55.44 4.91 14.24
CA LEU A 18 54.47 3.98 13.70
C LEU A 18 53.74 3.27 14.85
N ALA A 19 52.41 3.16 14.77
CA ALA A 19 51.66 2.09 15.42
C ALA A 19 50.42 1.74 14.61
N VAL A 20 50.26 0.43 14.45
CA VAL A 20 49.29 -0.31 13.65
C VAL A 20 47.87 -0.16 14.20
N GLY A 21 46.89 -0.29 13.32
CA GLY A 21 45.50 0.10 13.54
C GLY A 21 44.72 -0.70 14.57
N VAL A 22 43.62 -0.10 15.02
CA VAL A 22 42.41 -0.81 15.47
C VAL A 22 41.18 0.00 15.04
N ALA A 23 40.29 -0.68 14.32
CA ALA A 23 38.85 -0.45 14.20
C ALA A 23 38.33 0.92 13.74
N GLY A 24 37.86 0.92 12.48
CA GLY A 24 36.61 1.54 12.01
C GLY A 24 36.08 2.74 12.79
N CYS A 25 36.32 3.93 12.23
CA CYS A 25 35.51 5.11 12.50
C CYS A 25 34.05 4.75 12.19
N GLY A 26 33.22 4.67 13.23
CA GLY A 26 31.82 4.29 13.14
C GLY A 26 31.08 5.14 12.12
N GLY A 27 30.85 4.57 10.94
CA GLY A 27 29.61 4.84 10.23
C GLY A 27 28.52 4.21 11.06
N GLU A 28 27.72 5.02 11.73
CA GLU A 28 26.38 4.60 12.10
C GLU A 28 25.64 4.34 10.79
N GLU A 29 25.80 3.13 10.25
CA GLU A 29 24.79 2.53 9.42
C GLU A 29 23.54 2.55 10.29
N LYS A 30 22.68 3.55 10.05
CA LYS A 30 21.29 3.48 10.48
C LYS A 30 20.80 2.14 9.94
N LYS A 31 20.80 1.13 10.81
CA LYS A 31 20.01 -0.06 10.60
C LYS A 31 18.61 0.48 10.42
N THR A 32 18.18 0.56 9.17
CA THR A 32 16.78 0.66 8.82
C THR A 32 16.18 -0.53 9.54
N SER A 33 15.60 -0.29 10.72
CA SER A 33 14.82 -1.31 11.41
C SER A 33 13.82 -1.76 10.37
N ASP A 34 13.92 -3.04 9.99
CA ASP A 34 13.03 -3.68 9.06
C ASP A 34 11.68 -3.78 9.78
N VAL A 35 10.94 -2.68 9.79
CA VAL A 35 9.59 -2.62 10.34
C VAL A 35 8.79 -3.60 9.51
N PRO A 36 8.24 -4.67 10.09
CA PRO A 36 7.52 -5.66 9.33
C PRO A 36 6.42 -5.00 8.50
N VAL A 37 6.45 -5.21 7.18
CA VAL A 37 5.40 -4.69 6.29
C VAL A 37 4.12 -5.47 6.54
N VAL A 38 3.14 -4.81 7.14
CA VAL A 38 1.79 -5.36 7.31
C VAL A 38 1.01 -5.06 6.04
N GLN A 39 0.27 -6.07 5.56
CA GLN A 39 -0.68 -5.91 4.47
C GLN A 39 -2.09 -6.13 5.02
N GLY A 40 -2.96 -5.15 4.79
CA GLY A 40 -4.35 -5.21 5.21
C GLY A 40 -5.30 -4.82 4.11
N ILE A 41 -6.51 -5.37 4.18
CA ILE A 41 -7.61 -5.07 3.28
C ILE A 41 -8.70 -4.33 4.04
N TYR A 42 -8.99 -3.13 3.55
CA TYR A 42 -9.80 -2.13 4.20
C TYR A 42 -10.82 -1.57 3.22
N THR A 43 -11.89 -0.97 3.74
CA THR A 43 -12.96 -0.37 2.93
C THR A 43 -13.12 1.11 3.18
N THR A 44 -12.56 1.63 4.29
CA THR A 44 -12.65 3.04 4.68
C THR A 44 -11.32 3.53 5.26
N ALA A 45 -11.16 4.83 5.46
CA ALA A 45 -9.96 5.34 6.15
C ALA A 45 -9.99 4.97 7.64
N SER A 46 -11.17 4.90 8.24
CA SER A 46 -11.36 4.54 9.65
C SER A 46 -10.96 3.09 9.93
N ASP A 47 -11.44 2.12 9.14
CA ASP A 47 -11.09 0.70 9.40
C ASP A 47 -9.60 0.41 9.16
N CYS A 48 -8.95 1.15 8.25
CA CYS A 48 -7.50 1.17 8.11
C CYS A 48 -6.78 1.74 9.33
N ALA A 49 -7.23 2.88 9.84
CA ALA A 49 -6.60 3.55 11.00
C ALA A 49 -6.81 2.75 12.30
N ASP A 50 -7.98 2.16 12.49
CA ASP A 50 -8.33 1.34 13.65
C ASP A 50 -7.47 0.08 13.76
N ALA A 51 -6.84 -0.37 12.67
CA ALA A 51 -5.85 -1.44 12.70
C ALA A 51 -4.53 -1.05 13.40
N GLY A 52 -4.31 0.24 13.67
CA GLY A 52 -3.23 0.73 14.53
C GLY A 52 -1.86 0.85 13.86
N HIS A 53 -1.76 0.65 12.55
CA HIS A 53 -0.48 0.70 11.84
C HIS A 53 -0.20 2.02 11.12
N LEU A 54 -1.24 2.78 10.77
CA LEU A 54 -1.18 4.05 10.04
C LEU A 54 -2.14 5.05 10.68
N THR A 55 -1.91 6.35 10.47
CA THR A 55 -2.86 7.38 10.90
C THR A 55 -4.06 7.44 9.95
N TYR A 56 -5.18 7.99 10.44
CA TYR A 56 -6.36 8.23 9.61
C TYR A 56 -6.03 9.04 8.34
N ASP A 57 -5.25 10.12 8.47
CA ASP A 57 -4.87 10.95 7.32
C ASP A 57 -4.05 10.16 6.30
N THR A 58 -3.10 9.33 6.76
CA THR A 58 -2.32 8.47 5.85
C THR A 58 -3.21 7.44 5.16
N CYS A 59 -4.13 6.81 5.89
CA CYS A 59 -5.11 5.89 5.31
C CYS A 59 -6.03 6.58 4.29
N SER A 60 -6.47 7.80 4.58
CA SER A 60 -7.31 8.61 3.69
C SER A 60 -6.59 8.93 2.38
N ASP A 61 -5.33 9.38 2.45
CA ASP A 61 -4.52 9.68 1.27
C ASP A 61 -4.26 8.44 0.42
N LEU A 62 -3.95 7.31 1.07
CA LEU A 62 -3.76 6.02 0.40
C LEU A 62 -5.03 5.55 -0.31
N ILE A 63 -6.19 5.66 0.34
CA ILE A 63 -7.47 5.31 -0.27
C ILE A 63 -7.80 6.24 -1.43
N ALA A 64 -7.59 7.56 -1.28
CA ALA A 64 -7.79 8.52 -2.36
C ALA A 64 -6.90 8.18 -3.58
N SER A 65 -5.64 7.83 -3.35
CA SER A 65 -4.72 7.39 -4.41
C SER A 65 -5.19 6.11 -5.10
N ALA A 66 -5.73 5.14 -4.35
CA ALA A 66 -6.27 3.91 -4.94
C ALA A 66 -7.59 4.15 -5.71
N VAL A 67 -8.43 5.09 -5.25
CA VAL A 67 -9.61 5.54 -6.00
C VAL A 67 -9.16 6.21 -7.31
N GLU A 68 -8.18 7.10 -7.27
CA GLU A 68 -7.63 7.72 -8.48
C GLU A 68 -7.09 6.66 -9.46
N ALA A 69 -6.35 5.67 -8.97
CA ALA A 69 -5.89 4.54 -9.79
C ALA A 69 -7.06 3.75 -10.38
N HIS A 70 -8.13 3.52 -9.61
CA HIS A 70 -9.34 2.88 -10.12
C HIS A 70 -10.01 3.71 -11.24
N GLU A 71 -10.21 5.01 -11.02
CA GLU A 71 -10.81 5.91 -12.01
C GLU A 71 -10.01 5.94 -13.32
N LYS A 72 -8.68 5.90 -13.21
CA LYS A 72 -7.77 5.99 -14.34
C LYS A 72 -7.60 4.67 -15.10
N ASP A 73 -7.41 3.57 -14.38
CA ASP A 73 -6.88 2.33 -14.94
C ASP A 73 -7.93 1.21 -15.06
N ALA A 74 -9.11 1.34 -14.44
CA ALA A 74 -10.14 0.32 -14.54
C ALA A 74 -10.62 0.14 -15.99
N PRO A 75 -10.79 -1.11 -16.47
CA PRO A 75 -11.29 -1.35 -17.81
C PRO A 75 -12.70 -0.79 -17.95
N THR A 76 -12.98 -0.20 -19.11
CA THR A 76 -14.30 0.30 -19.45
C THR A 76 -14.94 -0.53 -20.56
N TYR A 77 -16.25 -0.71 -20.46
CA TYR A 77 -17.07 -1.50 -21.35
C TYR A 77 -18.22 -0.63 -21.87
N THR A 78 -18.68 -0.93 -23.09
CA THR A 78 -19.79 -0.23 -23.74
C THR A 78 -21.15 -0.84 -23.42
N GLU A 79 -21.19 -2.11 -22.98
CA GLU A 79 -22.43 -2.81 -22.64
C GLU A 79 -22.25 -3.61 -21.36
N LEU A 80 -23.31 -3.64 -20.53
CA LEU A 80 -23.26 -4.28 -19.21
C LEU A 80 -22.89 -5.76 -19.29
N ARG A 81 -23.46 -6.47 -20.28
CA ARG A 81 -23.19 -7.89 -20.50
C ARG A 81 -21.70 -8.22 -20.70
N PHE A 82 -20.92 -7.32 -21.31
CA PHE A 82 -19.50 -7.57 -21.54
C PHE A 82 -18.69 -7.41 -20.25
N CYS A 83 -19.07 -6.42 -19.44
CA CYS A 83 -18.49 -6.28 -18.10
C CYS A 83 -18.87 -7.50 -17.23
N GLU A 84 -20.15 -7.85 -17.15
CA GLU A 84 -20.60 -8.96 -16.30
C GLU A 84 -20.08 -10.32 -16.76
N ALA A 85 -19.89 -10.53 -18.06
CA ALA A 85 -19.22 -11.74 -18.57
C ALA A 85 -17.77 -11.89 -18.07
N LYS A 86 -17.08 -10.76 -17.79
CA LYS A 86 -15.69 -10.75 -17.31
C LYS A 86 -15.59 -10.70 -15.79
N GLU A 87 -16.38 -9.85 -15.16
CA GLU A 87 -16.28 -9.54 -13.73
C GLU A 87 -17.22 -10.43 -12.90
N GLY A 88 -18.37 -10.83 -13.47
CA GLY A 88 -19.48 -11.56 -12.88
C GLY A 88 -20.71 -10.69 -12.63
N ASP A 89 -21.88 -11.32 -12.54
CA ASP A 89 -23.19 -10.66 -12.37
C ASP A 89 -23.22 -9.66 -11.20
N GLY A 90 -23.71 -8.46 -11.47
CA GLY A 90 -23.87 -7.41 -10.46
C GLY A 90 -22.57 -6.79 -9.94
N LYS A 91 -21.41 -7.16 -10.51
CA LYS A 91 -20.08 -6.64 -10.10
C LYS A 91 -19.62 -5.45 -10.95
N CYS A 92 -20.50 -4.91 -11.77
CA CYS A 92 -20.24 -3.78 -12.65
C CYS A 92 -21.10 -2.57 -12.29
N GLU A 93 -20.56 -1.37 -12.48
CA GLU A 93 -21.22 -0.08 -12.24
C GLU A 93 -21.13 0.83 -13.45
N PHE A 94 -22.06 1.79 -13.53
CA PHE A 94 -22.01 2.88 -14.50
C PHE A 94 -21.15 4.02 -13.96
N THR A 95 -20.29 4.54 -14.81
CA THR A 95 -19.53 5.77 -14.60
C THR A 95 -20.40 6.98 -14.93
N ALA A 96 -19.96 8.19 -14.55
CA ALA A 96 -20.64 9.43 -14.89
C ALA A 96 -20.75 9.72 -16.41
N ASN A 97 -19.97 9.01 -17.24
CA ASN A 97 -19.94 9.17 -18.69
C ASN A 97 -20.66 8.02 -19.42
N ASP A 98 -21.61 7.37 -18.77
CA ASP A 98 -22.38 6.20 -19.26
C ASP A 98 -21.54 4.98 -19.66
N LYS A 99 -20.23 4.99 -19.42
CA LYS A 99 -19.38 3.80 -19.54
C LYS A 99 -19.61 2.88 -18.37
N ILE A 100 -19.31 1.60 -18.55
CA ILE A 100 -19.47 0.57 -17.52
C ILE A 100 -18.09 0.09 -17.09
N ARG A 101 -17.89 -0.17 -15.81
CA ARG A 101 -16.62 -0.68 -15.26
C ARG A 101 -16.85 -1.64 -14.09
N PRO A 102 -15.83 -2.39 -13.65
CA PRO A 102 -15.92 -3.20 -12.44
C PRO A 102 -16.10 -2.31 -11.20
N LYS A 103 -16.91 -2.75 -10.23
CA LYS A 103 -17.10 -2.04 -8.95
C LYS A 103 -15.83 -2.10 -8.11
N LEU A 104 -15.36 -0.93 -7.68
CA LEU A 104 -14.37 -0.83 -6.61
C LEU A 104 -15.00 -1.24 -5.28
N LEU A 105 -14.39 -2.20 -4.57
CA LEU A 105 -14.99 -2.77 -3.37
C LEU A 105 -14.14 -2.61 -2.11
N ALA A 106 -12.81 -2.58 -2.24
CA ALA A 106 -11.89 -2.49 -1.11
C ALA A 106 -10.53 -1.96 -1.56
N PHE A 107 -9.62 -1.83 -0.61
CA PHE A 107 -8.27 -1.32 -0.79
C PHE A 107 -7.28 -2.24 -0.09
N LEU A 108 -6.27 -2.72 -0.82
CA LEU A 108 -5.09 -3.34 -0.20
C LEU A 108 -4.15 -2.22 0.21
N ILE A 109 -3.79 -2.15 1.49
CA ILE A 109 -2.83 -1.19 2.02
C ILE A 109 -1.64 -1.95 2.62
N ALA A 110 -0.43 -1.54 2.25
CA ALA A 110 0.82 -2.07 2.80
C ALA A 110 1.60 -0.98 3.53
N THR A 111 2.04 -1.26 4.77
CA THR A 111 2.69 -0.29 5.67
C THR A 111 4.18 -0.07 5.38
N GLY A 112 4.63 -0.37 4.16
CA GLY A 112 6.02 -0.18 3.75
C GLY A 112 6.47 1.29 3.81
N ASN A 113 7.70 1.56 3.36
CA ASN A 113 8.21 2.92 3.23
C ASN A 113 8.67 3.19 1.78
N PRO A 114 7.85 3.91 0.97
CA PRO A 114 6.56 4.50 1.31
C PRO A 114 5.44 3.45 1.44
N PRO A 115 4.34 3.75 2.16
CA PRO A 115 3.18 2.89 2.17
C PRO A 115 2.52 2.92 0.78
N THR A 116 1.83 1.84 0.44
CA THR A 116 1.21 1.68 -0.88
C THR A 116 -0.24 1.26 -0.76
N SER A 117 -1.06 1.63 -1.75
CA SER A 117 -2.45 1.21 -1.85
C SER A 117 -2.79 0.68 -3.24
N ILE A 118 -3.68 -0.31 -3.31
CA ILE A 118 -4.15 -0.90 -4.57
C ILE A 118 -5.68 -1.04 -4.51
N PRO A 119 -6.42 -0.62 -5.56
CA PRO A 119 -7.86 -0.85 -5.64
C PRO A 119 -8.18 -2.33 -5.84
N LEU A 120 -9.20 -2.81 -5.13
CA LEU A 120 -9.61 -4.20 -5.14
C LEU A 120 -11.07 -4.38 -5.61
N TYR A 121 -11.29 -5.51 -6.28
CA TYR A 121 -12.52 -5.89 -6.94
C TYR A 121 -12.98 -7.25 -6.44
N ALA A 122 -14.23 -7.59 -6.75
CA ALA A 122 -14.78 -8.90 -6.42
C ALA A 122 -13.94 -10.03 -7.06
N HIS A 123 -13.77 -11.12 -6.31
CA HIS A 123 -13.22 -12.35 -6.84
C HIS A 123 -14.04 -12.81 -8.06
N ALA A 124 -13.40 -13.18 -9.17
CA ALA A 124 -14.10 -13.53 -10.40
C ALA A 124 -15.02 -14.75 -10.19
N GLN A 125 -14.52 -15.78 -9.52
CA GLN A 125 -15.24 -17.01 -9.18
C GLN A 125 -16.17 -16.86 -7.96
N GLY A 126 -16.16 -15.70 -7.29
CA GLY A 126 -16.99 -15.43 -6.12
C GLY A 126 -16.53 -16.15 -4.84
N ASP A 127 -15.23 -16.38 -4.68
CA ASP A 127 -14.67 -16.89 -3.43
C ASP A 127 -14.51 -15.79 -2.37
N ARG A 128 -14.15 -16.20 -1.15
CA ARG A 128 -14.00 -15.32 0.02
C ARG A 128 -12.70 -14.53 -0.05
N GLY A 129 -12.73 -13.43 -0.78
CA GLY A 129 -11.61 -12.50 -0.93
C GLY A 129 -11.83 -11.50 -2.05
N PHE A 130 -10.73 -10.88 -2.46
CA PHE A 130 -10.71 -9.87 -3.51
C PHE A 130 -9.64 -10.18 -4.55
N ARG A 131 -9.61 -9.38 -5.61
CA ARG A 131 -8.50 -9.34 -6.56
C ARG A 131 -8.16 -7.92 -6.97
N ASP A 132 -6.96 -7.71 -7.47
CA ASP A 132 -6.59 -6.47 -8.17
C ASP A 132 -6.91 -6.55 -9.68
N LEU A 133 -6.61 -5.46 -10.40
CA LEU A 133 -6.78 -5.39 -11.86
C LEU A 133 -5.88 -6.38 -12.62
N ALA A 134 -4.72 -6.75 -12.06
CA ALA A 134 -3.84 -7.76 -12.64
C ALA A 134 -4.38 -9.19 -12.45
N GLY A 135 -5.48 -9.35 -11.70
CA GLY A 135 -6.09 -10.64 -11.41
C GLY A 135 -5.41 -11.40 -10.28
N LYS A 136 -4.48 -10.78 -9.55
CA LYS A 136 -3.91 -11.39 -8.35
C LYS A 136 -4.95 -11.38 -7.24
N VAL A 137 -5.07 -12.51 -6.56
CA VAL A 137 -6.12 -12.78 -5.58
C VAL A 137 -5.59 -12.62 -4.15
N TYR A 138 -6.42 -12.07 -3.28
CA TYR A 138 -6.18 -11.87 -1.87
C TYR A 138 -7.31 -12.54 -1.07
N MET A 139 -7.03 -13.74 -0.56
CA MET A 139 -8.01 -14.59 0.12
C MET A 139 -8.08 -14.29 1.61
N HIS A 140 -9.27 -14.35 2.20
CA HIS A 140 -9.46 -14.21 3.65
C HIS A 140 -8.79 -15.32 4.46
N ALA A 141 -8.60 -16.51 3.86
CA ALA A 141 -7.89 -17.61 4.50
C ALA A 141 -6.37 -17.41 4.62
N ASN A 142 -5.82 -16.33 4.04
CA ASN A 142 -4.40 -16.01 4.14
C ASN A 142 -4.11 -15.31 5.48
N ASP A 143 -3.44 -16.01 6.39
CA ASP A 143 -3.07 -15.54 7.73
C ASP A 143 -2.08 -14.36 7.73
N LYS A 144 -1.46 -14.05 6.59
CA LYS A 144 -0.56 -12.90 6.41
C LYS A 144 -1.28 -11.63 6.01
N LEU A 145 -2.59 -11.69 5.74
CA LEU A 145 -3.41 -10.54 5.34
C LEU A 145 -4.38 -10.21 6.46
N VAL A 146 -4.35 -8.96 6.91
CA VAL A 146 -5.38 -8.43 7.78
C VAL A 146 -6.62 -8.12 6.94
N PHE A 147 -7.81 -8.48 7.42
CA PHE A 147 -9.08 -8.07 6.83
C PHE A 147 -9.87 -7.31 7.88
N SER A 148 -10.33 -6.11 7.55
CA SER A 148 -11.32 -5.43 8.40
C SER A 148 -12.66 -6.17 8.38
N GLU A 149 -13.45 -6.04 9.44
CA GLU A 149 -14.80 -6.63 9.49
C GLU A 149 -15.69 -6.15 8.34
N HIS A 150 -15.52 -4.89 7.94
CA HIS A 150 -16.22 -4.34 6.79
C HIS A 150 -15.77 -4.99 5.48
N ALA A 151 -14.47 -5.21 5.28
CA ALA A 151 -13.95 -5.94 4.12
C ALA A 151 -14.50 -7.38 4.07
N VAL A 152 -14.62 -8.04 5.22
CA VAL A 152 -15.26 -9.36 5.33
C VAL A 152 -16.71 -9.31 4.84
N THR A 153 -17.49 -8.39 5.39
CA THR A 153 -18.90 -8.21 4.99
C THR A 153 -19.03 -7.91 3.49
N VAL A 154 -18.13 -7.09 2.94
CA VAL A 154 -18.16 -6.73 1.52
C VAL A 154 -17.88 -7.92 0.62
N PHE A 155 -16.85 -8.74 0.88
CA PHE A 155 -16.63 -9.90 0.02
C PHE A 155 -17.72 -10.95 0.19
N GLU A 156 -18.28 -11.14 1.39
CA GLU A 156 -19.36 -12.13 1.61
C GLU A 156 -20.62 -11.79 0.82
N ARG A 157 -20.95 -10.50 0.73
CA ARG A 157 -22.04 -10.01 -0.12
C ARG A 157 -21.81 -10.28 -1.61
N ASN A 158 -20.54 -10.29 -2.04
CA ASN A 158 -20.14 -10.44 -3.43
C ASN A 158 -19.66 -11.87 -3.79
N ALA A 159 -19.60 -12.76 -2.80
CA ALA A 159 -19.27 -14.16 -2.99
C ALA A 159 -20.42 -14.88 -3.70
N ALA A 160 -20.09 -15.91 -4.49
CA ALA A 160 -21.08 -16.74 -5.15
C ALA A 160 -21.98 -17.40 -4.09
N ARG A 161 -23.30 -17.45 -4.36
CA ARG A 161 -24.33 -17.99 -3.44
C ARG A 161 -24.12 -19.46 -3.04
N GLN A 162 -23.11 -20.16 -3.54
CA GLN A 162 -22.80 -21.55 -3.20
C GLN A 162 -22.50 -21.78 -1.70
N TYR A 163 -22.25 -20.72 -0.93
CA TYR A 163 -21.98 -20.79 0.52
C TYR A 163 -23.15 -20.39 1.43
N ARG A 164 -24.34 -20.09 0.88
CA ARG A 164 -25.56 -19.97 1.71
C ARG A 164 -26.19 -21.36 1.88
N ARG A 165 -25.68 -22.15 2.82
CA ARG A 165 -26.37 -23.33 3.34
C ARG A 165 -26.97 -23.01 4.70
#